data_AF-A0A944Z9D3-F1
#
_entry.id   AF-A0A944Z9D3-F1
#
_cell.length_a   1.000
_cell.length_b   1.000
_cell.length_c   1.000
_cell.angle_alpha   90.00
_cell.angle_beta   90.00
_cell.angle_gamma   90.00
#
_symmetry.space_group_name_H-M   'P 1'
#
loop_
_entity.id
_entity.type
_entity.pdbx_description
1 polymer ?
#
loop_
_entity_poly.entity_id
_entity_poly.type
_entity_poly.pdbx_seq_one_letter_code
_entity_poly.pdbx_strand_id
1 'polypeptide(L)' 'GPVSTPGPGEFAIRDAERAPTLMASAYDMGTGAIEAIELPGYHWVIGVTWPLNKPDLLPDRFDNILVAFVERSTGS' A
#
# COMPACT_ATOMS: atom_id res chain seq x y z
N GLY A 1 -7.36 -18.43 -7.87
CA GLY A 1 -5.96 -18.32 -8.31
C GLY A 1 -5.54 -16.86 -8.27
N PRO A 2 -4.25 -16.53 -8.08
CA PRO A 2 -3.79 -15.13 -8.00
C PRO A 2 -4.19 -14.34 -9.26
N VAL A 3 -4.47 -13.03 -9.14
CA VAL A 3 -4.53 -12.13 -10.32
C VAL A 3 -3.09 -11.74 -10.64
N SER A 4 -2.74 -11.71 -11.91
CA SER A 4 -1.61 -10.93 -12.39
C SER A 4 -1.91 -9.43 -12.27
N THR A 5 -1.00 -8.66 -11.71
CA THR A 5 -1.03 -7.19 -11.68
C THR A 5 -0.43 -6.61 -12.97
N PRO A 6 -0.87 -5.43 -13.46
CA PRO A 6 -0.25 -4.72 -14.58
C PRO A 6 0.72 -3.64 -14.08
N GLY A 7 1.58 -4.00 -13.12
CA GLY A 7 2.59 -3.12 -12.53
C GLY A 7 3.79 -3.92 -12.03
N PRO A 8 4.87 -3.28 -11.53
CA PRO A 8 6.14 -3.93 -11.20
C PRO A 8 6.10 -4.90 -10.00
N GLY A 9 4.91 -5.26 -9.49
CA GLY A 9 4.68 -6.29 -8.48
C GLY A 9 4.06 -7.54 -9.10
N GLU A 10 4.61 -8.72 -8.76
CA GLU A 10 4.18 -10.02 -9.29
C GLU A 10 2.84 -10.51 -8.68
N PHE A 11 2.35 -9.85 -7.62
CA PHE A 11 1.16 -10.22 -6.87
C PHE A 11 0.26 -9.01 -6.56
N ALA A 12 -1.05 -9.23 -6.67
CA ALA A 12 -2.11 -8.25 -6.41
C ALA A 12 -2.98 -8.68 -5.22
N ILE A 13 -3.47 -7.74 -4.40
CA ILE A 13 -4.46 -8.02 -3.36
C ILE A 13 -5.85 -7.71 -3.93
N ARG A 14 -6.73 -8.70 -4.07
CA ARG A 14 -8.15 -8.43 -4.38
C ARG A 14 -8.90 -8.00 -3.13
N ASP A 15 -9.96 -7.21 -3.27
CA ASP A 15 -10.82 -6.85 -2.13
C ASP A 15 -11.41 -8.10 -1.44
N ALA A 16 -11.79 -9.12 -2.23
CA ALA A 16 -12.27 -10.39 -1.70
C ALA A 16 -11.25 -11.18 -0.87
N GLU A 17 -9.95 -10.85 -0.96
CA GLU A 17 -8.85 -11.51 -0.25
C GLU A 17 -8.40 -10.69 0.98
N ARG A 18 -8.89 -9.45 1.12
CA ARG A 18 -8.56 -8.57 2.25
C ARG A 18 -9.29 -9.05 3.52
N ALA A 19 -8.57 -9.09 4.64
CA ALA A 19 -9.18 -9.36 5.95
C ALA A 19 -10.22 -8.26 6.30
N PRO A 20 -11.40 -8.60 6.87
CA PRO A 20 -12.46 -7.62 7.11
C PRO A 20 -12.08 -6.44 8.01
N THR A 21 -11.05 -6.60 8.84
CA THR A 21 -10.54 -5.57 9.75
C THR A 21 -9.58 -4.59 9.09
N LEU A 22 -9.03 -4.92 7.93
CA LEU A 22 -8.16 -4.01 7.16
C LEU A 22 -9.03 -3.08 6.33
N MET A 23 -8.53 -1.90 5.98
CA MET A 23 -9.13 -0.95 5.04
C MET A 23 -8.26 -0.86 3.80
N ALA A 24 -8.85 -0.88 2.60
CA ALA A 24 -8.12 -0.54 1.39
C ALA A 24 -7.98 0.99 1.29
N SER A 25 -6.75 1.46 1.06
CA SER A 25 -6.41 2.89 1.02
C SER A 25 -6.05 3.38 -0.37
N ALA A 26 -5.61 2.49 -1.26
CA ALA A 26 -5.31 2.80 -2.65
C ALA A 26 -5.64 1.61 -3.55
N TYR A 27 -6.04 1.92 -4.78
CA TYR A 27 -6.36 0.95 -5.82
C TYR A 27 -5.65 1.31 -7.12
N ASP A 28 -5.20 0.29 -7.84
CA ASP A 28 -4.81 0.43 -9.24
C ASP A 28 -6.05 0.73 -10.09
N MET A 29 -6.04 1.85 -10.82
CA MET A 29 -7.19 2.30 -11.60
C MET A 29 -7.47 1.41 -12.83
N GLY A 30 -6.49 0.64 -13.30
CA GLY A 30 -6.64 -0.26 -14.44
C GLY A 30 -7.33 -1.58 -14.09
N THR A 31 -7.00 -2.15 -12.93
CA THR A 31 -7.43 -3.51 -12.51
C THR A 31 -8.32 -3.55 -11.30
N GLY A 32 -8.38 -2.47 -10.52
CA GLY A 32 -9.05 -2.46 -9.23
C GLY A 32 -8.35 -3.30 -8.16
N ALA A 33 -7.09 -3.70 -8.38
CA ALA A 33 -6.28 -4.33 -7.35
C ALA A 33 -6.00 -3.33 -6.21
N ILE A 34 -6.00 -3.81 -4.97
CA ILE A 34 -5.60 -3.00 -3.81
C ILE A 34 -4.08 -2.87 -3.83
N GLU A 35 -3.59 -1.65 -3.77
CA GLU A 35 -2.16 -1.35 -3.75
C GLU A 35 -1.67 -0.90 -2.37
N ALA A 36 -2.57 -0.38 -1.53
CA ALA A 36 -2.29 -0.02 -0.14
C ALA A 36 -3.43 -0.42 0.79
N ILE A 37 -3.07 -0.82 2.01
CA ILE A 37 -3.98 -1.17 3.09
C ILE A 37 -3.57 -0.50 4.39
N GLU A 38 -4.56 -0.22 5.23
CA GLU A 38 -4.40 0.28 6.60
C GLU A 38 -5.12 -0.64 7.58
N LEU A 39 -4.69 -0.62 8.84
CA LEU A 39 -5.43 -1.24 9.95
C LEU A 39 -6.07 -0.13 10.81
N PRO A 40 -7.36 0.21 10.58
CA PRO A 40 -8.06 1.21 11.36
C PRO A 40 -8.04 0.91 12.87
N GLY A 41 -7.95 1.97 13.67
CA GLY A 41 -7.94 1.87 15.14
C GLY A 41 -6.57 1.53 15.74
N TYR A 42 -5.55 1.28 14.92
CA TYR A 42 -4.16 1.13 15.33
C TYR A 42 -3.34 2.32 14.84
N HIS A 43 -2.44 2.82 15.69
CA HIS A 43 -1.57 3.93 15.31
C HIS A 43 -0.55 3.46 14.26
N TRP A 44 -0.71 3.98 13.04
CA TRP A 44 0.31 3.95 11.98
C TRP A 44 0.72 2.55 11.48
N VAL A 45 -0.28 1.70 11.22
CA VAL A 45 -0.07 0.39 10.56
C VAL A 45 -0.54 0.48 9.12
N ILE A 46 0.41 0.51 8.19
CA ILE A 46 0.21 0.69 6.74
C ILE A 46 0.98 -0.41 6.01
N GLY A 47 0.36 -1.03 5.02
CA GLY A 47 1.00 -1.95 4.08
C GLY A 47 0.83 -1.47 2.65
N VAL A 48 1.89 -1.59 1.84
CA VAL A 48 1.88 -1.21 0.42
C VAL A 48 2.50 -2.33 -0.41
N THR A 49 2.09 -2.44 -1.68
CA THR A 49 2.58 -3.47 -2.60
C THR A 49 3.78 -3.00 -3.46
N TRP A 50 4.00 -1.68 -3.54
CA TRP A 50 5.11 -1.10 -4.30
C TRP A 50 6.41 -1.01 -3.48
N PRO A 51 7.58 -1.02 -4.13
CA PRO A 51 8.87 -0.94 -3.45
C PRO A 51 9.15 0.48 -2.94
N LEU A 52 8.96 0.69 -1.64
CA LEU A 52 9.21 1.98 -0.98
C LEU A 52 10.66 2.49 -1.09
N ASN A 53 11.62 1.60 -1.34
CA ASN A 53 13.04 1.93 -1.46
C ASN A 53 13.47 2.32 -2.89
N LYS A 54 12.53 2.39 -3.85
CA LYS A 54 12.80 2.73 -5.25
C LYS A 54 11.95 3.92 -5.66
N PRO A 55 12.44 5.17 -5.48
CA PRO A 55 11.69 6.39 -5.75
C PRO A 55 11.08 6.45 -7.16
N ASP A 56 11.80 5.96 -8.17
CA ASP A 56 11.35 5.94 -9.57
C ASP A 56 10.16 4.99 -9.83
N LEU A 57 9.81 4.15 -8.84
CA LEU A 57 8.69 3.19 -8.90
C LEU A 57 7.59 3.51 -7.89
N LEU A 58 7.66 4.65 -7.20
CA LEU A 58 6.59 5.09 -6.31
C LEU A 58 5.40 5.60 -7.15
N PRO A 59 4.16 5.25 -6.77
CA PRO A 59 2.99 5.92 -7.33
C PRO A 59 3.01 7.41 -6.99
N ASP A 60 2.44 8.22 -7.88
CA ASP A 60 2.40 9.68 -7.69
C ASP A 60 1.80 10.05 -6.33
N ARG A 61 2.44 11.02 -5.65
CA ARG A 61 2.02 11.61 -4.35
C ARG A 61 2.20 10.70 -3.12
N PHE A 62 2.93 9.59 -3.24
CA PHE A 62 3.23 8.68 -2.11
C PHE A 62 4.67 8.78 -1.58
N ASP A 63 5.45 9.73 -2.07
CA ASP A 63 6.82 10.04 -1.64
C ASP A 63 6.89 10.48 -0.16
N ASN A 64 5.82 11.07 0.35
CA ASN A 64 5.73 11.49 1.75
C ASN A 64 5.56 10.34 2.75
N ILE A 65 5.21 9.11 2.33
CA ILE A 65 4.99 7.98 3.26
C ILE A 65 6.25 7.67 4.06
N LEU A 66 7.42 7.67 3.41
CA LEU A 66 8.68 7.35 4.10
C LEU A 66 9.05 8.42 5.13
N VAL A 67 8.87 9.69 4.75
CA VAL A 67 9.10 10.84 5.64
C VAL A 67 8.19 10.72 6.87
N ALA A 68 6.89 10.52 6.63
CA ALA A 68 5.87 10.36 7.65
C ALA A 68 6.11 9.14 8.56
N PHE A 69 6.70 8.06 8.04
CA PHE A 69 7.12 6.89 8.82
C PHE A 69 8.30 7.21 9.73
N VAL A 70 9.33 7.88 9.22
CA VAL A 70 10.50 8.28 10.03
C VAL A 70 10.07 9.18 11.18
N GLU A 71 9.31 10.25 10.91
CA GLU A 71 8.82 11.20 11.92
C GLU A 71 8.09 10.51 13.07
N ARG A 72 7.25 9.51 12.76
CA ARG A 72 6.48 8.77 13.77
C ARG A 72 7.31 7.71 14.49
N SER A 73 8.34 7.17 13.84
CA SER A 73 9.24 6.19 14.46
C SER A 73 10.15 6.83 15.52
N THR A 74 10.45 8.12 15.39
CA THR A 74 11.36 8.85 16.29
C THR A 74 10.65 9.58 17.43
N GLY A 75 9.31 9.52 17.50
CA GLY A 75 8.52 10.12 18.58
C GLY A 75 8.73 11.63 18.74
N SER A 76 8.99 12.34 17.63
CA SER A 76 9.20 13.79 17.61
C SER A 76 7.88 14.56 17.70
#